data_AF-A0ABD0NFQ6-F1
#
_entry.id   AF-A0ABD0NFQ6-F1
#
_cell.length_a   1.000
_cell.length_b   1.000
_cell.length_c   1.000
_cell.angle_alpha   90.00
_cell.angle_beta   90.00
_cell.angle_gamma   90.00
#
_symmetry.space_group_name_H-M   'P 1'
#
loop_
_entity.id
_entity.type
_entity.pdbx_description
1 polymer ?
#
loop_
_entity_poly.entity_id
_entity_poly.type
_entity_poly.pdbx_seq_one_letter_code
_entity_poly.pdbx_strand_id
1 'polypeptide(L)' 'MDQILQGLDHVTCFLDDILVTASTKEEHIRKLDKVLTRLERYGLKVKLSKCQFMQSSVEYLGHRIDKEGLHPTDEK' A
#
# COMPACT_ATOMS: atom_id res chain seq x y z
N MET A 1 3.14 -1.82 13.04
CA MET A 1 2.65 -0.98 11.93
C MET A 1 1.14 -1.14 11.73
N ASP A 2 0.60 -2.36 11.86
CA ASP A 2 -0.85 -2.65 11.76
C ASP A 2 -1.77 -1.74 12.61
N GLN A 3 -1.49 -1.56 13.90
CA GLN A 3 -2.28 -0.69 14.79
C GLN A 3 -2.34 0.78 14.36
N ILE A 4 -1.35 1.24 13.58
CA ILE A 4 -1.30 2.61 13.04
C ILE A 4 -2.25 2.72 11.84
N LEU A 5 -2.41 1.68 11.02
CA LEU A 5 -3.23 1.74 9.80
C LEU A 5 -4.62 1.10 9.97
N GLN A 6 -4.91 0.54 11.15
CA GLN A 6 -6.22 0.05 11.52
C GLN A 6 -7.33 1.10 11.32
N GLY A 7 -8.44 0.64 10.74
CA GLY A 7 -9.61 1.46 10.40
C GLY A 7 -9.55 2.17 9.05
N LEU A 8 -8.52 1.92 8.24
CA LEU A 8 -8.46 2.37 6.85
C LEU A 8 -8.94 1.25 5.90
N ASP A 9 -10.05 1.46 5.22
CA ASP A 9 -10.58 0.51 4.23
C ASP A 9 -9.63 0.34 3.03
N HIS A 10 -9.43 -0.92 2.63
CA HIS A 10 -8.56 -1.31 1.52
C HIS A 10 -7.10 -0.83 1.65
N VAL A 11 -6.63 -0.73 2.89
CA VAL A 11 -5.21 -0.56 3.23
C VAL A 11 -4.78 -1.80 3.99
N THR A 12 -3.73 -2.47 3.53
CA THR A 12 -3.14 -3.62 4.20
C THR A 12 -1.70 -3.31 4.55
N CYS A 13 -1.25 -3.79 5.70
CA CYS A 13 0.11 -3.60 6.15
C CYS A 13 0.66 -4.94 6.64
N PHE A 14 1.81 -5.33 6.12
CA PHE A 14 2.53 -6.51 6.55
C PHE A 14 3.93 -6.11 6.91
N LEU A 15 4.25 -6.19 8.20
CA LEU A 15 5.50 -5.70 8.78
C LEU A 15 5.75 -4.23 8.42
N ASP A 16 6.61 -3.99 7.42
CA ASP A 16 7.04 -2.66 6.96
C ASP A 16 6.45 -2.27 5.59
N ASP A 17 5.78 -3.20 4.91
CA ASP A 17 5.22 -2.97 3.57
C ASP A 17 3.72 -2.64 3.65
N ILE A 18 3.38 -1.48 3.11
CA ILE A 18 2.02 -0.94 3.10
C ILE A 18 1.46 -1.01 1.68
N LEU A 19 0.35 -1.72 1.52
CA LEU A 19 -0.40 -1.80 0.28
C LEU A 19 -1.67 -0.94 0.39
N VAL A 20 -1.87 -0.05 -0.57
CA VAL A 20 -3.06 0.81 -0.69
C VAL A 20 -3.77 0.49 -1.99
N THR A 21 -5.04 0.07 -1.91
CA THR A 21 -5.87 -0.23 -3.08
C THR A 21 -7.16 0.60 -3.10
N ALA A 22 -7.66 0.87 -4.31
CA ALA A 22 -8.86 1.66 -4.53
C ALA A 22 -9.44 1.35 -5.91
N SER A 23 -10.73 1.63 -6.09
CA SER A 23 -11.41 1.42 -7.38
C SER A 23 -11.23 2.61 -8.34
N THR A 24 -10.95 3.80 -7.80
CA THR A 24 -10.72 5.02 -8.59
C THR A 24 -9.43 5.72 -8.18
N LYS A 25 -8.89 6.54 -9.08
CA LYS A 25 -7.68 7.32 -8.83
C LYS A 25 -7.90 8.34 -7.71
N GLU A 26 -9.04 9.02 -7.70
CA GLU A 26 -9.35 9.99 -6.64
C GLU A 26 -9.47 9.33 -5.27
N GLU A 27 -10.06 8.15 -5.19
CA GLU A 27 -10.13 7.38 -3.96
C GLU A 27 -8.73 6.93 -3.52
N HIS A 28 -7.89 6.47 -4.46
CA HIS A 28 -6.52 6.06 -4.19
C HIS A 28 -5.70 7.20 -3.58
N ILE A 29 -5.77 8.39 -4.17
CA ILE A 29 -5.08 9.59 -3.65
C ILE A 29 -5.56 9.94 -2.25
N ARG A 30 -6.88 9.94 -2.00
CA ARG A 30 -7.44 10.23 -0.66
C ARG A 30 -7.00 9.22 0.39
N LYS A 31 -6.90 7.95 0.04
CA LYS A 31 -6.40 6.91 0.95
C LYS A 31 -4.91 7.06 1.21
N LEU A 32 -4.14 7.30 0.15
CA LEU A 32 -2.70 7.52 0.25
C LEU A 32 -2.39 8.70 1.17
N ASP A 33 -3.11 9.81 1.03
CA ASP A 33 -2.98 10.98 1.89
C ASP A 33 -3.22 10.61 3.37
N LYS A 34 -4.33 9.92 3.67
CA LYS A 34 -4.63 9.42 5.03
C LYS A 34 -3.53 8.53 5.60
N VAL A 35 -2.98 7.63 4.79
CA VAL A 35 -1.87 6.75 5.19
C VAL A 35 -0.65 7.59 5.54
N LEU A 36 -0.22 8.48 4.64
CA LEU A 36 0.97 9.31 4.84
C LEU A 36 0.84 10.25 6.04
N THR A 37 -0.30 10.92 6.20
CA THR A 37 -0.59 11.76 7.38
C THR A 37 -0.50 10.95 8.67
N ARG A 38 -0.96 9.69 8.64
CA ARG A 38 -0.92 8.84 9.82
C ARG A 38 0.49 8.36 10.11
N LEU A 39 1.28 8.00 9.10
CA LEU A 39 2.70 7.69 9.30
C LEU A 39 3.45 8.88 9.90
N GLU A 40 3.23 10.08 9.37
CA GLU A 40 3.83 11.32 9.88
C GLU A 40 3.47 11.56 11.35
N ARG A 41 2.18 11.41 11.72
CA ARG A 41 1.70 11.60 13.10
C ARG A 41 2.38 10.67 14.12
N TYR A 42 2.74 9.46 13.70
CA TYR A 42 3.44 8.48 14.55
C TYR A 42 4.98 8.55 14.40
N GLY A 43 5.50 9.53 13.65
CA GLY A 43 6.94 9.71 13.46
C GLY A 43 7.61 8.69 12.53
N LEU A 44 6.82 7.97 11.73
CA LEU A 44 7.32 7.00 10.76
C LEU A 44 7.70 7.71 9.45
N LYS A 45 8.80 7.26 8.85
CA LYS A 45 9.28 7.76 7.55
C LYS A 45 9.24 6.66 6.53
N VAL A 46 8.80 7.00 5.32
CA VAL A 46 8.85 6.12 4.15
C VAL A 46 10.08 6.42 3.32
N LYS A 47 10.71 5.38 2.77
CA LYS A 47 11.82 5.55 1.83
C LYS A 47 11.25 5.74 0.43
N LEU A 48 11.21 6.98 -0.06
CA LEU A 48 10.61 7.31 -1.35
C LEU A 48 11.12 6.43 -2.51
N SER A 49 12.41 6.08 -2.50
CA SER A 49 13.02 5.22 -3.53
C SER A 49 12.49 3.77 -3.56
N LYS A 50 11.78 3.33 -2.52
CA LYS A 50 11.14 2.01 -2.42
C LYS A 50 9.62 2.09 -2.61
N CYS A 51 9.06 3.30 -2.68
CA CYS A 51 7.62 3.47 -2.83
C CYS A 51 7.24 3.42 -4.31
N GLN A 52 6.19 2.64 -4.61
CA GLN A 52 5.57 2.59 -5.91
C GLN A 52 4.16 3.19 -5.79
N PHE A 53 3.88 4.25 -6.55
CA PHE A 53 2.60 4.97 -6.49
C PHE A 53 1.82 4.82 -7.79
N MET A 54 0.48 4.76 -7.68
CA MET A 54 -0.45 4.79 -8.82
C MET A 54 -0.15 3.75 -9.90
N GLN A 55 0.31 2.57 -9.51
CA GLN A 55 0.59 1.47 -10.43
C GLN A 55 -0.67 0.66 -10.73
N SER A 56 -0.79 0.16 -11.96
CA SER A 56 -1.84 -0.80 -12.34
C SER A 56 -1.59 -2.21 -11.80
N SER A 57 -0.33 -2.52 -11.48
CA SER A 57 0.10 -3.75 -10.83
C SER A 57 1.26 -3.46 -9.89
N VAL A 58 1.33 -4.15 -8.75
CA VAL A 58 2.41 -4.01 -7.76
C VAL A 58 2.83 -5.37 -7.25
N GLU A 59 4.13 -5.53 -6.98
CA GLU A 59 4.64 -6.68 -6.26
C GLU A 59 4.56 -6.43 -4.75
N TYR A 60 3.92 -7.36 -4.04
CA TYR A 60 3.70 -7.31 -2.61
C TYR A 60 3.91 -8.70 -2.02
N LEU A 61 4.93 -8.86 -1.17
CA LEU A 61 5.26 -10.11 -0.47
C LEU A 61 5.44 -11.33 -1.40
N GLY A 62 6.11 -11.16 -2.55
CA GLY A 62 6.29 -12.26 -3.51
C GLY A 62 5.01 -12.61 -4.29
N HIS A 63 4.06 -11.69 -4.35
CA HIS A 63 2.87 -11.81 -5.19
C HIS A 63 2.71 -10.57 -6.04
N ARG A 64 2.30 -10.75 -7.30
CA ARG A 64 1.90 -9.63 -8.15
C ARG A 64 0.41 -9.41 -7.99
N ILE A 65 0.04 -8.22 -7.58
CA ILE A 65 -1.35 -7.81 -7.39
C ILE A 65 -1.71 -6.85 -8.52
N ASP A 66 -2.80 -7.13 -9.23
CA ASP A 66 -3.36 -6.26 -10.25
C ASP A 66 -4.89 -6.22 -10.19
N LYS A 67 -5.51 -5.59 -11.19
CA LYS A 67 -6.97 -5.47 -11.30
C LYS A 67 -7.71 -6.80 -11.38
N GLU A 68 -7.05 -7.87 -11.82
CA GLU A 68 -7.64 -9.21 -11.99
C GLU A 68 -7.47 -10.07 -10.74
N GLY A 69 -6.57 -9.67 -9.84
CA GLY A 69 -6.42 -10.27 -8.52
C GLY A 69 -4.96 -10.50 -8.13
N LEU A 70 -4.76 -11.57 -7.36
CA LEU A 70 -3.44 -11.98 -6.86
C LEU A 70 -2.85 -13.06 -7.78
N HIS A 71 -1.64 -12.80 -8.25
CA HIS A 71 -0.89 -13.70 -9.11
C HIS A 71 0.40 -14.13 -8.40
N PRO A 72 0.82 -15.40 -8.55
CA PRO A 72 2.14 -15.82 -8.11
C PRO A 72 3.22 -15.08 -8.91
N THR A 73 4.29 -14.60 -8.27
CA THR A 73 5.51 -14.23 -8.98
C THR A 73 6.39 -15.46 -9.19
N ASP A 74 7.19 -15.47 -10.26
CA ASP A 74 8.13 -16.54 -10.58
C ASP A 74 9.41 -16.51 -9.71
N GLU A 75 9.37 -15.81 -8.57
CA GLU A 75 10.49 -15.75 -7.63
C GLU A 75 10.58 -17.07 -6.85
N LYS A 76 11.36 -17.99 -7.42
CA LYS A 76 11.90 -19.18 -6.75
C LYS A 76 13.10 -18.85 -5.87
#